data_AF-A0A7W1KRJ4-F1
#
_entry.id   AF-A0A7W1KRJ4-F1
#
_cell.length_a   1.000
_cell.length_b   1.000
_cell.length_c   1.000
_cell.angle_alpha   90.00
_cell.angle_beta   90.00
_cell.angle_gamma   90.00
#
_symmetry.space_group_name_H-M   'P 1'
#
loop_
_entity.id
_entity.type
_entity.pdbx_description
1 polymer ?
#
loop_
_entity_poly.entity_id
_entity_poly.type
_entity_poly.pdbx_seq_one_letter_code
_entity_poly.pdbx_strand_id
1 'polypeptide(L)'
;MSQSLAECKSRISSIQSYRRQFVMVTKATVTSSKTVDFSFRGPLGFEARTVLLAVESENPHQAAFESTGGNIDLIGIVDFTGIRPNCTEVTLAVHY
;
A
#
# COMPACT_ATOMS: atom_id res chain seq x y z
N MET A 1 -17.93 -13.17 -9.04
CA MET A 1 -17.19 -12.22 -9.91
C MET A 1 -15.73 -12.62 -9.88
N SER A 2 -15.15 -12.85 -11.05
CA SER A 2 -13.84 -13.43 -11.20
C SER A 2 -12.91 -12.31 -11.67
N GLN A 3 -12.02 -11.83 -10.82
CA GLN A 3 -11.26 -10.59 -11.07
C GLN A 3 -9.93 -10.88 -11.74
N SER A 4 -9.65 -10.16 -12.81
CA SER A 4 -8.36 -10.22 -13.50
C SER A 4 -7.23 -9.60 -12.66
N LEU A 5 -5.98 -9.93 -12.99
CA LEU A 5 -4.79 -9.35 -12.34
C LEU A 5 -4.79 -7.82 -12.42
N ALA A 6 -5.14 -7.27 -13.59
CA ALA A 6 -5.18 -5.83 -13.81
C ALA A 6 -6.21 -5.12 -12.91
N GLU A 7 -7.40 -5.72 -12.75
CA GLU A 7 -8.42 -5.21 -11.83
C GLU A 7 -7.99 -5.34 -10.37
N CYS A 8 -7.36 -6.46 -10.00
CA CYS A 8 -6.84 -6.67 -8.65
C CYS A 8 -5.79 -5.62 -8.30
N LYS A 9 -4.82 -5.39 -9.20
CA LYS A 9 -3.81 -4.34 -9.07
C LYS A 9 -4.48 -2.98 -8.93
N SER A 10 -5.35 -2.58 -9.86
CA SER A 10 -6.02 -1.27 -9.83
C SER A 10 -6.75 -1.00 -8.51
N ARG A 11 -7.41 -2.01 -7.93
CA ARG A 11 -8.13 -1.87 -6.66
C ARG A 11 -7.20 -1.74 -5.45
N ILE A 12 -6.13 -2.54 -5.41
CA ILE A 12 -5.21 -2.60 -4.26
C ILE A 12 -4.17 -1.49 -4.35
N SER A 13 -3.62 -1.18 -5.52
CA SER A 13 -2.68 -0.07 -5.71
C SER A 13 -3.36 1.30 -5.59
N SER A 14 -4.69 1.36 -5.61
CA SER A 14 -5.41 2.59 -5.32
C SER A 14 -5.24 2.97 -3.85
N ILE A 15 -4.45 4.01 -3.64
CA ILE A 15 -4.07 4.55 -2.34
C ILE A 15 -5.30 5.01 -1.52
N GLN A 16 -6.44 5.29 -2.18
CA GLN A 16 -7.74 5.57 -1.54
C GLN A 16 -8.34 4.35 -0.83
N SER A 17 -7.97 3.14 -1.24
CA SER A 17 -8.49 1.89 -0.66
C SER A 17 -7.79 1.51 0.65
N TYR A 18 -6.61 2.08 0.95
CA TYR A 18 -5.75 1.69 2.07
C TYR A 18 -6.41 1.83 3.45
N ARG A 19 -7.27 2.85 3.64
CA ARG A 19 -7.97 3.03 4.93
C ARG A 19 -8.79 1.81 5.34
N ARG A 20 -9.34 1.06 4.37
CA ARG A 20 -10.18 -0.12 4.63
C ARG A 20 -9.39 -1.43 4.59
N GLN A 21 -8.14 -1.40 4.14
CA GLN A 21 -7.33 -2.60 3.90
C GLN A 21 -6.37 -2.90 5.06
N PHE A 22 -5.95 -1.89 5.82
CA PHE A 22 -5.03 -2.05 6.93
C PHE A 22 -5.73 -1.92 8.28
N VAL A 23 -5.45 -2.85 9.18
CA VAL A 23 -5.96 -2.84 10.55
C VAL A 23 -5.23 -1.76 11.35
N MET A 24 -5.90 -1.15 12.33
CA MET A 24 -5.33 -0.14 13.23
C MET A 24 -4.94 1.20 12.59
N VAL A 25 -5.27 1.41 11.31
CA VAL A 25 -5.15 2.71 10.64
C VAL A 25 -6.12 3.71 11.24
N THR A 26 -5.56 4.82 11.74
CA THR A 26 -6.33 5.95 12.27
C THR A 26 -6.48 7.05 11.23
N LYS A 27 -5.53 7.17 10.29
CA LYS A 27 -5.54 8.14 9.19
C LYS A 27 -4.97 7.53 7.92
N ALA A 28 -5.62 7.79 6.79
CA ALA A 28 -5.14 7.48 5.46
C ALA A 28 -5.78 8.48 4.50
N THR A 29 -5.19 9.67 4.43
CA THR A 29 -5.70 10.79 3.64
C THR A 29 -4.83 10.95 2.40
N VAL A 30 -5.46 10.84 1.23
CA VAL A 30 -4.82 11.12 -0.05
C VAL A 30 -4.62 12.63 -0.18
N THR A 31 -3.37 13.08 -0.18
CA THR A 31 -3.01 14.50 -0.28
C THR A 31 -2.64 14.90 -1.71
N SER A 32 -2.24 13.92 -2.54
CA SER A 32 -2.01 14.08 -3.98
C SER A 32 -2.26 12.75 -4.70
N SER A 33 -2.18 12.73 -6.04
CA SER A 33 -2.36 11.49 -6.81
C SER A 33 -1.35 10.38 -6.46
N LYS A 34 -0.18 10.73 -5.90
CA LYS A 34 0.88 9.78 -5.52
C LYS A 34 1.18 9.77 -4.03
N THR A 35 0.51 10.60 -3.20
CA THR A 35 0.90 10.79 -1.80
C THR A 35 -0.25 10.50 -0.85
N VAL A 36 0.04 9.75 0.21
CA VAL A 36 -0.88 9.52 1.33
C VAL A 36 -0.24 9.87 2.66
N ASP A 37 -0.96 10.66 3.44
CA ASP A 37 -0.71 10.86 4.86
C ASP A 37 -1.35 9.70 5.64
N PHE A 38 -0.50 8.86 6.21
CA PHE A 38 -0.84 7.61 6.85
C PHE A 38 -0.53 7.67 8.34
N SER A 39 -1.45 7.18 9.17
CA SER A 39 -1.20 7.02 10.60
C SER A 39 -1.87 5.76 11.10
N PHE A 40 -1.20 5.06 12.00
CA PHE A 40 -1.74 3.90 12.67
C PHE A 40 -1.35 3.91 14.15
N ARG A 41 -2.21 3.30 14.97
CA ARG A 41 -1.98 3.14 16.39
C ARG A 41 -1.95 1.66 16.73
N GLY A 42 -0.76 1.15 16.96
CA GLY A 42 -0.52 -0.24 17.34
C GLY A 42 -0.84 -0.51 18.82
N PRO A 43 -0.65 -1.77 19.25
CA PRO A 43 -0.74 -2.16 20.65
C PRO A 43 0.24 -1.37 21.54
N LEU A 44 -0.04 -1.36 22.85
CA LEU A 44 0.85 -0.76 23.87
C LEU A 44 1.13 0.74 23.67
N GLY A 45 0.25 1.45 22.95
CA GLY A 45 0.39 2.90 22.73
C GLY A 45 1.36 3.28 21.62
N PHE A 46 1.84 2.32 20.81
CA PHE A 46 2.65 2.61 19.64
C PHE A 46 1.87 3.49 18.64
N GLU A 47 2.42 4.65 18.29
CA GLU A 47 1.81 5.54 17.32
C GLU A 47 2.81 5.87 16.20
N ALA A 48 2.43 5.49 14.99
CA ALA A 48 3.22 5.74 13.79
C ALA A 48 2.46 6.65 12.84
N ARG A 49 3.20 7.59 12.28
CA ARG A 49 2.76 8.59 11.31
C ARG A 49 3.80 8.61 10.21
N THR A 50 3.36 8.49 8.96
CA THR A 50 4.24 8.50 7.81
C THR A 50 3.53 9.11 6.62
N VAL A 51 4.29 9.75 5.74
CA VAL A 51 3.81 10.21 4.44
C VAL A 51 4.36 9.26 3.40
N LEU A 52 3.51 8.45 2.78
CA LEU A 52 3.90 7.50 1.74
C LEU A 52 3.77 8.15 0.37
N LEU A 53 4.85 8.05 -0.41
CA LEU A 53 4.91 8.42 -1.82
C LEU A 53 4.95 7.15 -2.67
N ALA A 54 4.07 7.05 -3.66
CA ALA A 54 4.13 6.01 -4.67
C ALA A 54 5.33 6.25 -5.60
N VAL A 55 6.19 5.25 -5.71
CA VAL A 55 7.40 5.26 -6.55
C VAL A 55 7.14 4.46 -7.81
N GLU A 56 7.70 4.91 -8.94
CA GLU A 56 7.61 4.18 -10.20
C GLU A 56 8.43 2.88 -10.13
N SER A 57 7.80 1.77 -10.49
CA SER A 57 8.45 0.47 -10.59
C SER A 57 8.65 0.12 -12.06
N GLU A 58 9.81 -0.42 -12.40
CA GLU A 58 10.09 -0.96 -13.74
C GLU A 58 9.26 -2.21 -14.05
N ASN A 59 8.74 -2.89 -13.02
CA ASN A 59 7.87 -4.05 -13.18
C ASN A 59 6.39 -3.63 -13.22
N PRO A 60 5.66 -3.86 -14.33
CA PRO A 60 4.25 -3.50 -14.46
C PRO A 60 3.32 -4.31 -13.53
N HIS A 61 3.81 -5.37 -12.90
CA HIS A 61 3.09 -6.15 -11.89
C HIS A 61 3.45 -5.76 -10.46
N GLN A 62 4.21 -4.68 -10.28
CA GLN A 62 4.56 -4.16 -8.97
C GLN A 62 3.99 -2.75 -8.75
N ALA A 63 3.82 -2.43 -7.48
CA ALA A 63 3.65 -1.07 -6.97
C ALA A 63 4.68 -0.87 -5.86
N ALA A 64 5.40 0.24 -5.88
CA ALA A 64 6.39 0.57 -4.86
C ALA A 64 5.98 1.85 -4.13
N PHE A 65 6.41 1.97 -2.88
CA PHE A 65 6.23 3.18 -2.09
C PHE A 65 7.40 3.40 -1.15
N GLU A 66 7.63 4.66 -0.81
CA GLU A 66 8.62 5.08 0.18
C GLU A 66 8.03 6.17 1.09
N SER A 67 8.52 6.25 2.31
CA SER A 67 8.18 7.33 3.23
C SER A 67 9.00 8.57 2.91
N THR A 68 8.34 9.73 2.87
CA THR A 68 9.00 11.03 2.69
C THR A 68 8.88 11.94 3.92
N GLY A 69 8.34 11.43 5.02
CA GLY A 69 8.20 12.17 6.27
C GLY A 69 7.37 11.42 7.31
N GLY A 70 7.27 12.01 8.50
CA GLY A 70 6.62 11.39 9.66
C GLY A 70 7.61 11.03 10.75
N ASN A 71 7.28 10.05 11.59
CA ASN A 71 8.12 9.55 12.68
C ASN A 71 8.61 8.12 12.47
N ILE A 72 8.34 7.52 11.31
CA ILE A 72 8.88 6.23 10.88
C ILE A 72 9.27 6.30 9.40
N ASP A 73 10.37 5.64 9.08
CA ASP A 73 10.85 5.49 7.71
C ASP A 73 10.48 4.08 7.21
N LEU A 74 9.92 4.01 6.02
CA LEU A 74 9.42 2.79 5.41
C LEU A 74 9.70 2.79 3.91
N ILE A 75 10.13 1.65 3.39
CA ILE A 75 10.05 1.36 1.96
C ILE A 75 9.30 0.05 1.77
N GLY A 76 8.55 -0.06 0.69
CA GLY A 76 7.80 -1.28 0.43
C GLY A 76 7.47 -1.50 -1.03
N ILE A 77 7.26 -2.77 -1.34
CA ILE A 77 6.86 -3.24 -2.66
C ILE A 77 5.66 -4.16 -2.48
N VAL A 78 4.67 -3.97 -3.36
CA VAL A 78 3.53 -4.86 -3.54
C VAL A 78 3.67 -5.54 -4.89
N ASP A 79 3.86 -6.85 -4.89
CA ASP A 79 3.93 -7.67 -6.09
C ASP A 79 2.60 -8.39 -6.33
N PHE A 80 2.16 -8.41 -7.59
CA PHE A 80 0.89 -9.01 -8.02
C PHE A 80 1.18 -10.16 -8.98
N THR A 81 1.05 -11.40 -8.50
CA THR A 81 1.34 -12.59 -9.29
C THR A 81 0.06 -13.36 -9.61
N GLY A 82 -0.22 -13.57 -10.90
CA GLY A 82 -1.36 -14.37 -11.34
C GLY A 82 -1.09 -15.86 -11.18
N ILE A 83 -1.82 -16.54 -10.28
CA ILE A 83 -1.61 -17.96 -10.00
C ILE A 83 -2.50 -18.85 -10.88
N ARG A 84 -3.73 -18.39 -11.15
CA ARG A 84 -4.74 -19.08 -11.98
C ARG A 84 -5.70 -18.04 -12.57
N PRO A 85 -6.56 -18.41 -13.54
CA PRO A 85 -7.64 -17.53 -13.97
C PRO A 85 -8.43 -17.02 -12.76
N ASN A 86 -8.46 -15.69 -12.61
CA ASN A 86 -9.18 -14.99 -11.55
C ASN A 86 -8.66 -15.20 -10.12
N CYS A 87 -7.40 -15.60 -9.97
CA CYS A 87 -6.72 -15.78 -8.69
C CYS A 87 -5.37 -15.08 -8.75
N THR A 88 -5.23 -13.99 -8.01
CA THR A 88 -4.00 -13.20 -7.91
C THR A 88 -3.45 -13.32 -6.49
N GLU A 89 -2.20 -13.74 -6.37
CA GLU A 89 -1.41 -13.64 -5.16
C GLU A 89 -0.87 -12.21 -5.04
N VAL A 90 -0.98 -11.63 -3.84
CA VAL A 90 -0.51 -10.28 -3.56
C VAL A 90 0.49 -10.36 -2.43
N THR A 91 1.74 -10.02 -2.72
CA THR A 91 2.84 -10.08 -1.76
C THR A 91 3.24 -8.67 -1.36
N LEU A 92 3.16 -8.37 -0.07
CA LEU A 92 3.61 -7.10 0.51
C LEU A 92 4.92 -7.32 1.26
N ALA A 93 5.98 -6.68 0.78
CA ALA A 93 7.27 -6.60 1.48
C ALA A 93 7.47 -5.17 2.00
N VAL A 94 7.82 -5.04 3.28
CA VAL A 94 8.07 -3.75 3.93
C VAL A 94 9.39 -3.82 4.70
N HIS A 95 10.20 -2.78 4.56
CA HIS A 95 11.40 -2.55 5.34
C HIS A 95 11.21 -1.27 6.17
N TYR A 96 11.54 -1.34 7.47
CA TYR A 96 11.32 -0.29 8.47
C TYR A 96 12.47 -0.21 9.49
#